data_AF-A0A434CJ73-F1
#
_entry.id   AF-A0A434CJ73-F1
#
_cell.length_a   1.000
_cell.length_b   1.000
_cell.length_c   1.000
_cell.angle_alpha   90.00
_cell.angle_beta   90.00
_cell.angle_gamma   90.00
#
_symmetry.space_group_name_H-M   'P 1'
#
loop_
_entity.id
_entity.type
_entity.pdbx_description
1 polymer ?
#
loop_
_entity_poly.entity_id
_entity_poly.type
_entity_poly.pdbx_seq_one_letter_code
_entity_poly.pdbx_strand_id
1 'polypeptide(L)'
;ETLDHDDPVEELFEDQIACADLIILSKSDLMDAAGTARANAIINEHSARAVKIVPASHGKVDPSVLLGLGLAVEDDIENRKSHHDGAFDHEHDDFDTFIVDIASIANPDELAKRVATVAEEENVLRVKGFVEVGGKPMRLLLQAVGPRVNHYYDRAWTAQDDRRSRLVVIGLKGLNRPAIERILAG
;
A
#
# COMPACT_ATOMS: atom_id res chain seq x y z
N GLU A 1 8.78 8.05 29.76
CA GLU A 1 9.41 8.76 28.64
C GLU A 1 8.91 8.09 27.39
N THR A 2 8.11 8.82 26.62
CA THR A 2 7.73 8.46 25.25
C THR A 2 9.02 8.48 24.43
N LEU A 3 9.46 7.30 23.99
CA LEU A 3 10.48 7.24 22.95
C LEU A 3 9.84 7.91 21.73
N ASP A 4 10.43 9.03 21.33
CA ASP A 4 10.06 9.73 20.11
C ASP A 4 10.67 8.89 18.98
N HIS A 5 9.82 8.21 18.22
CA HIS A 5 10.25 7.32 17.13
C HIS A 5 10.28 8.14 15.84
N ASP A 6 11.48 8.41 15.31
CA ASP A 6 11.69 9.35 14.21
C ASP A 6 11.08 8.92 12.85
N ASP A 7 10.72 7.63 12.64
CA ASP A 7 9.94 7.14 11.49
C ASP A 7 9.11 5.87 11.83
N PRO A 8 7.79 5.99 12.05
CA PRO A 8 6.94 4.84 12.43
C PRO A 8 6.75 3.81 11.31
N VAL A 9 7.02 4.16 10.04
CA VAL A 9 6.91 3.21 8.92
C VAL A 9 8.13 2.31 8.86
N GLU A 10 9.30 2.86 9.15
CA GLU A 10 10.56 2.12 9.17
C GLU A 10 10.56 1.06 10.28
N GLU A 11 10.16 1.41 11.51
CA GLU A 11 10.05 0.46 12.62
C GLU A 11 9.11 -0.71 12.31
N LEU A 12 7.91 -0.42 11.81
CA LEU A 12 6.94 -1.45 11.43
C LEU A 12 7.50 -2.38 10.34
N PHE A 13 8.28 -1.84 9.40
CA PHE A 13 8.90 -2.63 8.35
C PHE A 13 9.95 -3.59 8.93
N GLU A 14 10.82 -3.12 9.81
CA GLU A 14 11.85 -3.93 10.45
C GLU A 14 11.23 -5.10 11.24
N ASP A 15 10.25 -4.83 12.08
CA ASP A 15 9.57 -5.87 12.89
C ASP A 15 8.87 -6.93 12.03
N GLN A 16 8.22 -6.51 10.95
CA GLN A 16 7.54 -7.43 10.03
C GLN A 16 8.52 -8.36 9.32
N ILE A 17 9.69 -7.85 8.90
CA ILE A 17 10.72 -8.64 8.23
C ILE A 17 11.41 -9.59 9.21
N ALA A 18 11.72 -9.12 10.42
CA ALA A 18 12.37 -9.94 11.45
C ALA A 18 11.52 -11.15 11.86
N CYS A 19 10.20 -10.98 11.94
CA CYS A 19 9.27 -12.03 12.36
C CYS A 19 8.84 -13.00 11.24
N ALA A 20 9.05 -12.64 9.96
CA ALA A 20 8.51 -13.39 8.83
C ALA A 20 9.16 -14.78 8.66
N ASP A 21 8.36 -15.81 8.41
CA ASP A 21 8.82 -17.14 7.94
C ASP A 21 8.85 -17.25 6.41
N LEU A 22 8.09 -16.39 5.75
CA LEU A 22 7.90 -16.33 4.31
C LEU A 22 7.66 -14.87 3.94
N ILE A 23 8.39 -14.37 2.95
CA ILE A 23 8.20 -13.02 2.43
C ILE A 23 7.68 -13.11 1.01
N ILE A 24 6.51 -12.50 0.76
CA ILE A 24 5.95 -12.37 -0.58
C ILE A 24 6.38 -11.03 -1.18
N LEU A 25 7.30 -11.05 -2.14
CA LEU A 25 7.75 -9.87 -2.84
C LEU A 25 6.75 -9.49 -3.94
N SER A 26 5.74 -8.72 -3.57
CA SER A 26 4.67 -8.28 -4.47
C SER A 26 5.15 -7.28 -5.52
N LYS A 27 4.43 -7.23 -6.66
CA LYS A 27 4.72 -6.35 -7.81
C LYS A 27 6.09 -6.61 -8.47
N SER A 28 6.53 -7.87 -8.43
CA SER A 28 7.77 -8.28 -9.11
C SER A 28 7.72 -8.02 -10.63
N ASP A 29 6.51 -7.90 -11.21
CA ASP A 29 6.28 -7.49 -12.61
C ASP A 29 6.74 -6.06 -12.94
N LEU A 30 6.94 -5.21 -11.93
CA LEU A 30 7.38 -3.82 -12.09
C LEU A 30 8.88 -3.62 -11.80
N MET A 31 9.62 -4.69 -11.54
CA MET A 31 11.02 -4.64 -11.11
C MET A 31 11.94 -5.24 -12.18
N ASP A 32 13.06 -4.58 -12.43
CA ASP A 32 14.16 -5.16 -13.19
C ASP A 32 15.10 -5.96 -12.28
N ALA A 33 16.07 -6.66 -12.89
CA ALA A 33 17.01 -7.50 -12.14
C ALA A 33 17.77 -6.72 -11.05
N ALA A 34 18.10 -5.45 -11.32
CA ALA A 34 18.77 -4.57 -10.38
C ALA A 34 17.84 -4.21 -9.20
N GLY A 35 16.58 -3.88 -9.47
CA GLY A 35 15.56 -3.64 -8.45
C GLY A 35 15.32 -4.86 -7.57
N THR A 36 15.24 -6.05 -8.16
CA THR A 36 15.09 -7.30 -7.40
C THR A 36 16.29 -7.55 -6.49
N ALA A 37 17.52 -7.34 -6.99
CA ALA A 37 18.72 -7.48 -6.18
C ALA A 37 18.74 -6.51 -4.99
N ARG A 38 18.34 -5.24 -5.20
CA ARG A 38 18.24 -4.24 -4.12
C ARG A 38 17.21 -4.64 -3.06
N ALA A 39 16.02 -5.05 -3.47
CA ALA A 39 14.98 -5.46 -2.52
C ALA A 39 15.42 -6.68 -1.68
N ASN A 40 16.04 -7.67 -2.32
CA ASN A 40 16.57 -8.84 -1.60
C ASN A 40 17.69 -8.45 -0.63
N ALA A 41 18.55 -7.48 -0.97
CA ALA A 41 19.59 -7.02 -0.07
C ALA A 41 19.00 -6.37 1.20
N ILE A 42 18.01 -5.49 1.04
CA ILE A 42 17.32 -4.83 2.16
C ILE A 42 16.64 -5.87 3.05
N ILE A 43 15.93 -6.84 2.46
CA ILE A 43 15.26 -7.91 3.23
C ILE A 43 16.28 -8.72 4.03
N ASN A 44 17.41 -9.09 3.41
CA ASN A 44 18.44 -9.89 4.07
C ASN A 44 19.19 -9.13 5.18
N GLU A 45 19.28 -7.80 5.09
CA GLU A 45 19.87 -6.95 6.13
C GLU A 45 19.03 -6.95 7.41
N HIS A 46 17.70 -6.97 7.26
CA HIS A 46 16.75 -6.89 8.38
C HIS A 46 16.22 -8.25 8.83
N SER A 47 16.69 -9.35 8.21
CA SER A 47 16.25 -10.70 8.58
C SER A 47 17.34 -11.42 9.37
N ALA A 48 17.02 -11.85 10.59
CA ALA A 48 17.95 -12.58 11.45
C ALA A 48 18.29 -13.99 10.94
N ARG A 49 17.50 -14.53 9.99
CA ARG A 49 17.66 -15.87 9.41
C ARG A 49 17.37 -15.86 7.93
N ALA A 50 17.78 -16.92 7.22
CA ALA A 50 17.43 -17.09 5.82
C ALA A 50 15.92 -17.33 5.66
N VAL A 51 15.17 -16.28 5.30
CA VAL A 51 13.73 -16.35 5.02
C VAL A 51 13.49 -16.66 3.54
N LYS A 52 12.50 -17.51 3.25
CA LYS A 52 12.11 -17.79 1.87
C LYS A 52 11.42 -16.56 1.27
N ILE A 53 11.99 -16.01 0.20
CA ILE A 53 11.41 -14.89 -0.55
C ILE A 53 10.73 -15.44 -1.82
N VAL A 54 9.46 -15.13 -2.01
CA VAL A 54 8.66 -15.58 -3.16
C VAL A 54 8.20 -14.38 -3.96
N PRO A 55 8.69 -14.22 -5.21
CA PRO A 55 8.25 -13.12 -6.07
C PRO A 55 6.80 -13.35 -6.52
N ALA A 56 5.98 -12.30 -6.45
CA ALA A 56 4.59 -12.31 -6.88
C ALA A 56 4.34 -11.22 -7.93
N SER A 57 3.69 -11.62 -9.02
CA SER A 57 3.32 -10.72 -10.12
C SER A 57 1.82 -10.55 -10.17
N HIS A 58 1.34 -9.30 -10.27
CA HIS A 58 -0.09 -8.98 -10.26
C HIS A 58 -0.89 -9.61 -9.10
N GLY A 59 -0.24 -9.76 -7.93
CA GLY A 59 -0.87 -10.35 -6.74
C GLY A 59 -1.14 -11.86 -6.83
N LYS A 60 -0.59 -12.55 -7.84
CA LYS A 60 -0.71 -14.00 -7.97
C LYS A 60 0.39 -14.70 -7.18
N VAL A 61 -0.01 -15.56 -6.25
CA VAL A 61 0.84 -16.46 -5.46
C VAL A 61 0.10 -17.80 -5.35
N ASP A 62 0.85 -18.90 -5.42
CA ASP A 62 0.28 -20.23 -5.19
C ASP A 62 -0.17 -20.36 -3.71
N PRO A 63 -1.44 -20.64 -3.41
CA PRO A 63 -1.92 -20.82 -2.05
C PRO A 63 -1.15 -21.88 -1.25
N SER A 64 -0.62 -22.91 -1.92
CA SER A 64 0.19 -23.95 -1.26
C SER A 64 1.48 -23.37 -0.64
N VAL A 65 2.03 -22.32 -1.23
CA VAL A 65 3.19 -21.59 -0.71
C VAL A 65 2.82 -20.76 0.51
N LEU A 66 1.64 -20.14 0.51
CA LEU A 66 1.14 -19.33 1.64
C LEU A 66 0.78 -20.18 2.86
N LEU A 67 0.24 -21.37 2.66
CA LEU A 67 -0.17 -22.29 3.72
C LEU A 67 1.01 -22.99 4.41
N GLY A 68 2.25 -22.73 3.97
CA GLY A 68 3.45 -23.22 4.64
C GLY A 68 3.60 -24.74 4.66
N LEU A 69 2.91 -25.45 3.77
CA LEU A 69 2.99 -26.91 3.66
C LEU A 69 4.45 -27.33 3.39
N GLY A 70 5.13 -27.84 4.43
CA GLY A 70 6.51 -28.31 4.37
C GLY A 70 7.59 -27.33 4.86
N LEU A 71 7.25 -26.27 5.60
CA LEU A 71 8.23 -25.27 6.08
C LEU A 71 8.72 -25.44 7.54
N ALA A 72 8.36 -26.52 8.25
CA ALA A 72 8.84 -26.85 9.62
C ALA A 72 8.78 -25.68 10.64
N VAL A 73 7.78 -24.83 10.46
CA VAL A 73 7.67 -23.50 11.09
C VAL A 73 7.50 -23.57 12.62
N GLU A 74 6.98 -24.71 13.09
CA GLU A 74 6.68 -25.03 14.49
C GLU A 74 7.94 -25.20 15.36
N ASP A 75 9.10 -25.53 14.76
CA ASP A 75 10.29 -25.98 15.48
C ASP A 75 11.16 -24.84 16.06
N ASP A 76 10.88 -23.58 15.67
CA ASP A 76 11.71 -22.40 16.00
C ASP A 76 10.86 -21.23 16.52
N ILE A 77 9.93 -21.53 17.44
CA ILE A 77 9.02 -20.53 18.02
C ILE A 77 9.70 -19.70 19.12
N GLU A 78 10.65 -20.29 19.86
CA GLU A 78 11.29 -19.66 21.03
C GLU A 78 12.35 -18.60 20.68
N ASN A 79 12.89 -18.59 19.44
CA ASN A 79 13.88 -17.60 18.99
C ASN A 79 13.26 -16.39 18.26
N ARG A 80 11.94 -16.32 18.16
CA ARG A 80 11.21 -15.23 17.50
C ARG A 80 11.04 -14.05 18.43
N LYS A 81 12.14 -13.36 18.72
CA LYS A 81 12.10 -12.14 19.52
C LYS A 81 11.77 -10.95 18.62
N SER A 82 10.70 -10.23 18.94
CA SER A 82 10.36 -8.95 18.32
C SER A 82 10.70 -7.80 19.27
N HIS A 83 10.83 -6.58 18.75
CA HIS A 83 10.94 -5.37 19.56
C HIS A 83 9.75 -5.20 20.54
N HIS A 84 8.65 -5.93 20.32
CA HIS A 84 7.43 -5.88 21.12
C HIS A 84 7.35 -6.83 22.33
N ASP A 85 8.33 -7.71 22.58
CA ASP A 85 8.25 -8.69 23.69
C ASP A 85 8.31 -8.07 25.11
N GLY A 86 8.40 -6.73 25.21
CA GLY A 86 8.44 -5.99 26.48
C GLY A 86 7.66 -4.67 26.55
N ALA A 87 6.96 -4.24 25.49
CA ALA A 87 6.28 -2.93 25.47
C ALA A 87 4.84 -3.05 24.93
N PHE A 88 3.86 -2.65 25.74
CA PHE A 88 2.43 -2.88 25.54
C PHE A 88 1.63 -1.69 25.00
N ASP A 89 2.28 -0.59 24.62
CA ASP A 89 1.54 0.60 24.20
C ASP A 89 2.11 1.15 22.90
N HIS A 90 1.36 0.93 21.81
CA HIS A 90 1.64 1.50 20.50
C HIS A 90 0.39 2.28 20.09
N GLU A 91 0.53 3.60 19.99
CA GLU A 91 -0.54 4.50 19.56
C GLU A 91 -0.73 4.39 18.04
N HIS A 92 -1.88 3.88 17.59
CA HIS A 92 -2.21 3.72 16.16
C HIS A 92 -2.68 5.03 15.47
N ASP A 93 -2.26 6.20 15.94
CA ASP A 93 -2.91 7.50 15.66
C ASP A 93 -2.10 8.45 14.76
N ASP A 94 -1.15 7.90 13.98
CA ASP A 94 -0.20 8.65 13.15
C ASP A 94 -0.69 8.94 11.72
N PHE A 95 -1.86 8.44 11.34
CA PHE A 95 -2.38 8.56 9.98
C PHE A 95 -3.75 9.24 9.93
N ASP A 96 -3.91 10.17 9.00
CA ASP A 96 -5.21 10.74 8.64
C ASP A 96 -5.80 10.02 7.43
N THR A 97 -7.10 9.73 7.50
CA THR A 97 -7.87 9.16 6.40
C THR A 97 -9.15 9.95 6.17
N PHE A 98 -9.43 10.31 4.92
CA PHE A 98 -10.71 10.92 4.56
C PHE A 98 -11.14 10.56 3.14
N ILE A 99 -12.42 10.79 2.85
CA ILE A 99 -13.02 10.60 1.54
C ILE A 99 -13.12 11.95 0.83
N VAL A 100 -12.77 11.95 -0.46
CA VAL A 100 -13.03 13.04 -1.41
C VAL A 100 -13.98 12.53 -2.48
N ASP A 101 -15.17 13.13 -2.54
CA ASP A 101 -16.07 12.98 -3.68
C ASP A 101 -15.57 13.90 -4.81
N ILE A 102 -15.40 13.37 -6.02
CA ILE A 102 -15.04 14.16 -7.21
C ILE A 102 -16.13 14.08 -8.26
N ALA A 103 -16.13 15.02 -9.22
CA ALA A 103 -17.02 14.96 -10.36
C ALA A 103 -16.66 13.79 -11.31
N SER A 104 -17.60 13.47 -12.21
CA SER A 104 -17.32 12.61 -13.36
C SER A 104 -16.16 13.17 -14.18
N ILE A 105 -15.21 12.33 -14.59
CA ILE A 105 -14.04 12.75 -15.37
C ILE A 105 -14.19 12.40 -16.84
N ALA A 106 -13.53 13.14 -17.72
CA ALA A 106 -13.42 12.78 -19.14
C ALA A 106 -12.18 11.91 -19.42
N ASN A 107 -11.06 12.17 -18.72
CA ASN A 107 -9.76 11.59 -19.01
C ASN A 107 -9.11 10.99 -17.74
N PRO A 108 -8.99 9.65 -17.63
CA PRO A 108 -8.30 8.99 -16.52
C PRO A 108 -6.85 9.46 -16.28
N ASP A 109 -6.10 9.78 -17.34
CA ASP A 109 -4.70 10.16 -17.23
C ASP A 109 -4.53 11.56 -16.62
N GLU A 110 -5.51 12.45 -16.80
CA GLU A 110 -5.52 13.76 -16.13
C GLU A 110 -5.77 13.60 -14.64
N LEU A 111 -6.72 12.75 -14.25
CA LEU A 111 -6.93 12.44 -12.83
C LEU A 111 -5.67 11.79 -12.22
N ALA A 112 -5.02 10.88 -12.94
CA ALA A 112 -3.80 10.23 -12.47
C ALA A 112 -2.68 11.26 -12.20
N LYS A 113 -2.53 12.27 -13.06
CA LYS A 113 -1.57 13.38 -12.82
C LYS A 113 -1.92 14.16 -11.56
N ARG A 114 -3.18 14.53 -11.35
CA ARG A 114 -3.62 15.25 -10.15
C ARG A 114 -3.40 14.44 -8.87
N VAL A 115 -3.65 13.13 -8.92
CA VAL A 115 -3.34 12.22 -7.80
C VAL A 115 -1.83 12.14 -7.52
N ALA A 116 -0.99 12.10 -8.57
CA ALA A 116 0.46 12.14 -8.39
C ALA A 116 0.91 13.46 -7.74
N THR A 117 0.38 14.61 -8.18
CA THR A 117 0.64 15.91 -7.56
C THR A 117 0.25 15.94 -6.08
N VAL A 118 -0.94 15.42 -5.72
CA VAL A 118 -1.35 15.30 -4.31
C VAL A 118 -0.37 14.46 -3.49
N ALA A 119 0.14 13.37 -4.05
CA ALA A 119 1.10 12.52 -3.37
C ALA A 119 2.46 13.20 -3.17
N GLU A 120 2.87 14.06 -4.10
CA GLU A 120 4.15 14.80 -4.04
C GLU A 120 4.07 16.03 -3.12
N GLU A 121 2.95 16.74 -3.12
CA GLU A 121 2.82 18.05 -2.44
C GLU A 121 2.22 17.96 -1.04
N GLU A 122 1.39 16.96 -0.75
CA GLU A 122 0.50 16.96 0.44
C GLU A 122 0.71 15.76 1.38
N ASN A 123 1.90 15.13 1.37
CA ASN A 123 2.24 13.97 2.22
C ASN A 123 1.23 12.81 2.13
N VAL A 124 0.56 12.67 0.99
CA VAL A 124 -0.38 11.58 0.75
C VAL A 124 0.37 10.32 0.37
N LEU A 125 0.23 9.30 1.21
CA LEU A 125 0.87 8.00 1.05
C LEU A 125 0.08 7.11 0.09
N ARG A 126 -1.25 7.19 0.13
CA ARG A 126 -2.12 6.31 -0.64
C ARG A 126 -3.41 6.99 -1.07
N VAL A 127 -3.82 6.72 -2.31
CA VAL A 127 -5.15 7.05 -2.82
C VAL A 127 -5.77 5.82 -3.44
N LYS A 128 -7.05 5.56 -3.18
CA LYS A 128 -7.81 4.50 -3.86
C LYS A 128 -9.23 4.91 -4.10
N GLY A 129 -9.83 4.44 -5.17
CA GLY A 129 -11.23 4.67 -5.37
C GLY A 129 -11.79 4.15 -6.67
N PHE A 130 -13.10 4.35 -6.81
CA PHE A 130 -13.81 4.17 -8.06
C PHE A 130 -14.20 5.53 -8.60
N VAL A 131 -14.08 5.70 -9.90
CA VAL A 131 -14.35 6.97 -10.59
C VAL A 131 -15.27 6.72 -11.77
N GLU A 132 -16.28 7.57 -11.90
CA GLU A 132 -17.12 7.65 -13.08
C GLU A 132 -16.35 8.35 -14.21
N VAL A 133 -16.29 7.68 -15.37
CA VAL A 133 -15.75 8.27 -16.59
C VAL A 133 -16.92 8.56 -17.54
N GLY A 134 -17.07 9.82 -17.94
CA GLY A 134 -18.16 10.30 -18.77
C GLY A 134 -18.33 9.47 -20.04
N GLY A 135 -19.56 9.01 -20.29
CA GLY A 135 -19.89 8.21 -21.47
C GLY A 135 -19.39 6.76 -21.44
N LYS A 136 -18.76 6.30 -20.34
CA LYS A 136 -18.34 4.90 -20.18
C LYS A 136 -19.30 4.16 -19.25
N PRO A 137 -19.74 2.94 -19.62
CA PRO A 137 -20.59 2.12 -18.74
C PRO A 137 -19.82 1.42 -17.62
N MET A 138 -18.49 1.56 -17.58
CA MET A 138 -17.56 0.86 -16.68
C MET A 138 -17.10 1.78 -15.55
N ARG A 139 -16.92 1.23 -14.36
CA ARG A 139 -16.22 1.93 -13.27
C ARG A 139 -14.71 1.87 -13.49
N LEU A 140 -14.05 3.01 -13.32
CA LEU A 140 -12.59 3.08 -13.32
C LEU A 140 -12.11 2.83 -11.89
N LEU A 141 -11.29 1.80 -11.68
CA LEU A 141 -10.55 1.64 -10.43
C LEU A 141 -9.27 2.47 -10.52
N LEU A 142 -9.04 3.35 -9.55
CA LEU A 142 -7.80 4.11 -9.38
C LEU A 142 -7.13 3.68 -8.08
N GLN A 143 -5.81 3.51 -8.13
CA GLN A 143 -4.99 3.29 -6.95
C GLN A 143 -3.61 3.94 -7.09
N ALA A 144 -3.11 4.51 -6.00
CA ALA A 144 -1.80 5.13 -5.93
C ALA A 144 -1.07 4.71 -4.65
N VAL A 145 0.25 4.64 -4.73
CA VAL A 145 1.17 4.57 -3.57
C VAL A 145 2.26 5.58 -3.85
N GLY A 146 2.30 6.67 -3.07
CA GLY A 146 3.03 7.87 -3.44
C GLY A 146 2.65 8.35 -4.85
N PRO A 147 3.61 8.88 -5.65
CA PRO A 147 3.33 9.42 -6.98
C PRO A 147 3.02 8.36 -8.04
N ARG A 148 3.21 7.07 -7.73
CA ARG A 148 2.93 5.99 -8.67
C ARG A 148 1.45 5.66 -8.69
N VAL A 149 0.76 6.16 -9.70
CA VAL A 149 -0.68 5.94 -9.93
C VAL A 149 -0.90 4.86 -10.99
N ASN A 150 -1.86 3.98 -10.75
CA ASN A 150 -2.37 3.01 -11.71
C ASN A 150 -3.89 3.08 -11.76
N HIS A 151 -4.46 2.93 -12.95
CA HIS A 151 -5.89 2.87 -13.17
C HIS A 151 -6.25 1.86 -14.25
N TYR A 152 -7.40 1.23 -14.11
CA TYR A 152 -7.96 0.33 -15.12
C TYR A 152 -9.49 0.23 -14.97
N TYR A 153 -10.17 -0.16 -16.04
CA TYR A 153 -11.61 -0.43 -16.00
C TYR A 153 -11.85 -1.80 -15.37
N ASP A 154 -12.61 -1.82 -14.28
CA ASP A 154 -12.84 -3.04 -13.48
C ASP A 154 -14.07 -3.81 -13.98
N ARG A 155 -15.29 -3.29 -13.75
CA ARG A 155 -16.54 -3.88 -14.25
C ARG A 155 -17.55 -2.82 -14.67
N ALA A 156 -18.59 -3.24 -15.38
CA ALA A 156 -19.73 -2.40 -15.68
C ALA A 156 -20.42 -1.96 -14.38
N TRP A 157 -20.89 -0.73 -14.35
CA TRP A 157 -21.80 -0.26 -13.32
C TRP A 157 -23.15 -0.98 -13.44
N THR A 158 -23.73 -1.37 -12.30
CA THR A 158 -25.08 -1.94 -12.19
C THR A 158 -26.08 -0.87 -11.77
N ALA A 159 -27.38 -1.19 -11.82
CA ALA A 159 -28.42 -0.29 -11.35
C ALA A 159 -28.42 -0.11 -9.82
N GLN A 160 -27.78 -1.04 -9.09
CA GLN A 160 -27.64 -1.00 -7.63
C GLN A 160 -26.39 -0.26 -7.18
N ASP A 161 -25.44 -0.01 -8.08
CA ASP A 161 -24.22 0.70 -7.74
C ASP A 161 -24.50 2.19 -7.51
N ASP A 162 -23.88 2.72 -6.47
CA ASP A 162 -23.77 4.16 -6.24
C ASP A 162 -22.66 4.71 -7.16
N ARG A 163 -23.04 5.26 -8.32
CA ARG A 163 -22.14 5.78 -9.37
C ARG A 163 -21.39 7.06 -9.00
N ARG A 164 -21.04 7.24 -7.73
CA ARG A 164 -20.22 8.38 -7.28
C ARG A 164 -18.74 8.09 -7.45
N SER A 165 -18.01 9.11 -7.90
CA SER A 165 -16.55 9.07 -7.90
C SER A 165 -16.02 9.38 -6.50
N ARG A 166 -15.43 8.39 -5.84
CA ARG A 166 -14.94 8.49 -4.46
C ARG A 166 -13.51 8.04 -4.35
N LEU A 167 -12.67 8.92 -3.83
CA LEU A 167 -11.28 8.65 -3.52
C LEU A 167 -11.10 8.64 -2.00
N VAL A 168 -10.60 7.53 -1.46
CA VAL A 168 -10.08 7.44 -0.10
C VAL A 168 -8.62 7.90 -0.15
N VAL A 169 -8.31 8.93 0.63
CA VAL A 169 -6.97 9.51 0.78
C VAL A 169 -6.43 9.13 2.15
N ILE A 170 -5.20 8.62 2.18
CA ILE A 170 -4.49 8.19 3.40
C ILE A 170 -3.10 8.79 3.38
N GLY A 171 -2.69 9.40 4.49
CA GLY A 171 -1.35 9.96 4.67
C GLY A 171 -1.03 10.22 6.14
N LEU A 172 0.11 10.85 6.40
CA LEU A 172 0.55 11.18 7.76
C LEU A 172 -0.37 12.23 8.40
N LYS A 173 -0.43 12.25 9.73
CA LYS A 173 -1.21 13.23 10.51
C LYS A 173 -0.92 14.67 10.05
N GLY A 174 -1.98 15.48 9.96
CA GLY A 174 -1.89 16.88 9.54
C GLY A 174 -2.13 17.09 8.04
N LEU A 175 -2.81 16.18 7.36
CA LEU A 175 -3.14 16.35 5.93
C LEU A 175 -3.95 17.63 5.70
N ASN A 176 -3.54 18.42 4.70
CA ASN A 176 -4.27 19.60 4.28
C ASN A 176 -5.45 19.23 3.38
N ARG A 177 -6.54 18.76 4.00
CA ARG A 177 -7.75 18.32 3.30
C ARG A 177 -8.26 19.34 2.26
N PRO A 178 -8.36 20.66 2.55
CA PRO A 178 -8.78 21.64 1.55
C PRO A 178 -7.86 21.77 0.33
N ALA A 179 -6.54 21.61 0.49
CA ALA A 179 -5.61 21.64 -0.63
C ALA A 179 -5.74 20.39 -1.50
N ILE A 180 -5.81 19.22 -0.87
CA ILE A 180 -6.00 17.93 -1.53
C ILE A 180 -7.31 17.92 -2.34
N GLU A 181 -8.43 18.37 -1.75
CA GLU A 181 -9.72 18.45 -2.45
C GLU A 181 -9.64 19.35 -3.69
N ARG A 182 -8.96 20.50 -3.60
CA ARG A 182 -8.78 21.44 -4.72
C ARG A 182 -7.99 20.82 -5.86
N ILE A 183 -6.87 20.16 -5.56
CA ILE A 183 -6.04 19.52 -6.59
C ILE A 183 -6.82 18.36 -7.24
N LEU A 184 -7.55 17.55 -6.48
CA LEU A 184 -8.30 16.42 -7.04
C LEU A 184 -9.50 16.86 -7.90
N ALA A 185 -10.17 17.95 -7.53
CA ALA A 185 -11.30 18.51 -8.27
C ALA A 185 -10.92 18.96 -9.69
N GLY A 186 -9.68 19.45 -9.87
CA GLY A 186 -9.17 19.94 -11.16
C GLY A 186 -9.51 21.40 -11.43
#